data_AF-A0AAE7DTC9-F1
#
_entry.id   AF-A0AAE7DTC9-F1
#
_cell.length_a   1.000
_cell.length_b   1.000
_cell.length_c   1.000
_cell.angle_alpha   90.00
_cell.angle_beta   90.00
_cell.angle_gamma   90.00
#
_symmetry.space_group_name_H-M   'P 1'
#
loop_
_entity.id
_entity.type
_entity.pdbx_description
1 polymer ?
#
loop_
_entity_poly.entity_id
_entity_poly.type
_entity_poly.pdbx_seq_one_letter_code
_entity_poly.pdbx_strand_id
1 'polypeptide(L)'
;MNNKKSSRDHREEIEFRILESKGKALLDREIMETFLSAVHERPQAQEIAKNLVNTYTGVGRILGREMDDLKVIEGVTDSAVAMIMCVKETLERVLREKLKSEPIMDLQGLVEYLNVSIGHSERECVKILYLNKPQLGIRSQ
;
A
#
# COMPACT_ATOMS: atom_id res chain seq x y z
N MET A 1 -22.18 -6.38 32.23
CA MET A 1 -22.84 -6.88 31.00
C MET A 1 -22.22 -6.22 29.79
N ASN A 2 -21.86 -7.03 28.79
CA ASN A 2 -21.55 -6.71 27.39
C ASN A 2 -20.62 -5.53 27.05
N ASN A 3 -19.34 -5.81 26.78
CA ASN A 3 -18.56 -4.98 25.84
C ASN A 3 -17.57 -5.77 24.96
N LYS A 4 -17.82 -7.05 24.69
CA LYS A 4 -16.92 -7.92 23.89
C LYS A 4 -17.48 -8.29 22.51
N LYS A 5 -18.63 -7.72 22.11
CA LYS A 5 -19.35 -8.07 20.88
C LYS A 5 -19.03 -7.16 19.68
N SER A 6 -18.62 -5.89 19.87
CA SER A 6 -18.52 -4.93 18.74
C SER A 6 -17.27 -5.07 17.87
N SER A 7 -16.12 -5.48 18.41
CA SER A 7 -14.86 -5.53 17.62
C SER A 7 -14.76 -6.75 16.70
N ARG A 8 -15.52 -7.81 17.01
CA ARG A 8 -15.61 -9.00 16.16
C ARG A 8 -16.60 -8.75 15.00
N ASP A 9 -17.71 -8.09 15.32
CA ASP A 9 -18.73 -7.64 14.36
C ASP A 9 -18.16 -6.71 13.29
N HIS A 10 -17.30 -5.74 13.66
CA HIS A 10 -16.73 -4.79 12.69
C HIS A 10 -15.75 -5.44 11.70
N ARG A 11 -14.91 -6.37 12.16
CA ARG A 11 -14.07 -7.16 11.25
C ARG A 11 -14.93 -8.05 10.36
N GLU A 12 -15.93 -8.68 10.98
CA GLU A 12 -17.08 -9.35 10.36
C GLU A 12 -17.51 -8.63 9.08
N GLU A 13 -17.89 -7.38 9.30
CA GLU A 13 -18.44 -6.44 8.32
C GLU A 13 -17.41 -5.97 7.29
N ILE A 14 -16.18 -5.63 7.71
CA ILE A 14 -15.11 -5.26 6.78
C ILE A 14 -14.81 -6.42 5.83
N GLU A 15 -14.62 -7.64 6.36
CA GLU A 15 -14.35 -8.83 5.55
C GLU A 15 -15.52 -9.14 4.61
N PHE A 16 -16.76 -9.06 5.10
CA PHE A 16 -17.94 -9.22 4.27
C PHE A 16 -17.97 -8.23 3.10
N ARG A 17 -17.78 -6.93 3.39
CA ARG A 17 -17.75 -5.87 2.37
C ARG A 17 -16.60 -6.04 1.38
N ILE A 18 -15.42 -6.49 1.83
CA ILE A 18 -14.29 -6.80 0.94
C ILE A 18 -14.70 -7.88 -0.06
N LEU A 19 -15.27 -8.97 0.43
CA LEU A 19 -15.64 -10.11 -0.41
C LEU A 19 -16.79 -9.75 -1.36
N GLU A 20 -17.81 -9.04 -0.89
CA GLU A 20 -18.95 -8.61 -1.69
C GLU A 20 -18.53 -7.61 -2.79
N SER A 21 -17.73 -6.61 -2.43
CA SER A 21 -17.30 -5.55 -3.37
C SER A 21 -16.09 -5.92 -4.23
N LYS A 22 -15.53 -7.13 -4.06
CA LYS A 22 -14.24 -7.54 -4.63
C LYS A 22 -13.12 -6.55 -4.31
N GLY A 23 -13.10 -6.05 -3.07
CA GLY A 23 -12.10 -5.13 -2.54
C GLY A 23 -12.25 -3.66 -2.95
N LYS A 24 -13.34 -3.28 -3.64
CA LYS A 24 -13.53 -1.89 -4.12
C LYS A 24 -14.20 -0.94 -3.13
N ALA A 25 -14.80 -1.47 -2.06
CA ALA A 25 -15.59 -0.70 -1.11
C ALA A 25 -14.91 -0.53 0.26
N LEU A 26 -13.58 -0.36 0.30
CA LEU A 26 -12.85 -0.10 1.54
C LEU A 26 -12.45 1.36 1.69
N LEU A 27 -12.52 1.86 2.92
CA LEU A 27 -11.91 3.13 3.30
C LEU A 27 -10.42 2.94 3.57
N ASP A 28 -9.61 3.99 3.34
CA ASP A 28 -8.17 3.98 3.63
C ASP A 28 -7.85 3.53 5.06
N ARG A 29 -8.66 3.99 6.03
CA ARG A 29 -8.52 3.58 7.44
C ARG A 29 -8.74 2.09 7.62
N GLU A 30 -9.73 1.50 6.95
CA GLU A 30 -10.06 0.07 7.08
C GLU A 30 -8.96 -0.81 6.45
N ILE A 31 -8.36 -0.34 5.34
CA ILE A 31 -7.17 -0.97 4.74
C ILE A 31 -6.02 -1.00 5.76
N MET A 32 -5.69 0.15 6.35
CA MET A 32 -4.60 0.25 7.33
C MET A 32 -4.89 -0.55 8.60
N GLU A 33 -6.12 -0.51 9.12
CA GLU A 33 -6.54 -1.28 10.29
C GLU A 33 -6.38 -2.79 10.05
N THR A 34 -6.73 -3.25 8.85
CA THR A 34 -6.60 -4.67 8.46
C THR A 34 -5.14 -5.11 8.45
N PHE A 35 -4.24 -4.32 7.88
CA PHE A 35 -2.80 -4.63 7.88
C PHE A 35 -2.20 -4.60 9.29
N LEU A 36 -2.51 -3.56 10.07
CA LEU A 36 -1.95 -3.39 11.41
C LEU A 36 -2.48 -4.42 12.41
N SER A 37 -3.71 -4.95 12.19
CA SER A 37 -4.27 -6.03 13.00
C SER A 37 -3.48 -7.35 12.92
N ALA A 38 -2.56 -7.50 11.97
CA ALA A 38 -1.67 -8.66 11.89
C ALA A 38 -0.50 -8.59 12.89
N VAL A 39 -0.18 -7.39 13.40
CA VAL A 39 0.95 -7.14 14.31
C VAL A 39 0.55 -6.44 15.61
N HIS A 40 -0.70 -5.99 15.72
CA HIS A 40 -1.28 -5.34 16.89
C HIS A 40 -2.62 -5.96 17.28
N GLU A 41 -3.01 -5.78 18.54
CA GLU A 41 -4.39 -6.02 18.95
C GLU A 41 -5.33 -5.03 18.25
N ARG A 42 -6.54 -5.52 17.93
CA ARG A 42 -7.57 -4.78 17.19
C ARG A 42 -7.80 -3.33 17.64
N PRO A 43 -8.05 -3.04 18.94
CA PRO A 43 -8.31 -1.67 19.37
C PRO A 43 -7.14 -0.73 19.08
N GLN A 44 -5.92 -1.23 19.27
CA GLN A 44 -4.70 -0.48 19.00
C GLN A 44 -4.48 -0.30 17.49
N ALA A 45 -4.69 -1.35 16.69
CA ALA A 45 -4.59 -1.27 15.24
C ALA A 45 -5.56 -0.23 14.65
N GLN A 46 -6.80 -0.20 15.17
CA GLN A 46 -7.83 0.76 14.75
C GLN A 46 -7.43 2.20 15.07
N GLU A 47 -6.88 2.45 16.25
CA GLU A 47 -6.41 3.77 16.66
C GLU A 47 -5.21 4.24 15.83
N ILE A 48 -4.20 3.38 15.66
CA ILE A 48 -3.03 3.69 14.82
C ILE A 48 -3.46 3.98 13.38
N ALA A 49 -4.34 3.15 12.80
CA ALA A 49 -4.84 3.34 11.45
C ALA A 49 -5.56 4.69 11.28
N LYS A 50 -6.41 5.05 12.25
CA LYS A 50 -7.08 6.35 12.28
C LYS A 50 -6.06 7.50 12.34
N ASN A 51 -5.05 7.40 13.19
CA ASN A 51 -4.03 8.45 13.35
C ASN A 51 -3.17 8.61 12.09
N LEU A 52 -2.77 7.51 11.47
CA LEU A 52 -2.03 7.52 10.20
C LEU A 52 -2.83 8.19 9.08
N VAL A 53 -4.09 7.83 8.90
CA VAL A 53 -4.94 8.40 7.84
C VAL A 53 -5.24 9.87 8.10
N ASN A 54 -5.48 10.26 9.36
CA ASN A 54 -5.67 11.68 9.71
C ASN A 54 -4.41 12.52 9.45
N THR A 55 -3.23 11.96 9.72
CA THR A 55 -1.95 12.70 9.59
C THR A 55 -1.51 12.79 8.13
N TYR A 56 -1.53 11.68 7.40
CA TYR A 56 -0.94 11.60 6.06
C TYR A 56 -1.96 11.65 4.93
N THR A 57 -3.26 11.49 5.23
CA THR A 57 -4.37 11.59 4.26
C THR A 57 -4.21 10.68 3.04
N GLY A 58 -4.35 9.37 3.27
CA GLY A 58 -4.50 8.35 2.23
C GLY A 58 -3.39 7.30 2.21
N VAL A 59 -3.72 6.10 1.71
CA VAL A 59 -2.83 4.92 1.76
C VAL A 59 -1.52 5.15 1.02
N GLY A 60 -1.54 5.74 -0.18
CA GLY A 60 -0.32 6.02 -0.95
C GLY A 60 0.65 6.94 -0.21
N ARG A 61 0.14 7.96 0.48
CA ARG A 61 0.95 8.89 1.28
C ARG A 61 1.56 8.22 2.50
N ILE A 62 0.82 7.33 3.16
CA ILE A 62 1.31 6.53 4.29
C ILE A 62 2.43 5.58 3.82
N LEU A 63 2.22 4.84 2.73
CA LEU A 63 3.23 3.93 2.17
C LEU A 63 4.47 4.68 1.65
N GLY A 64 4.32 5.95 1.28
CA GLY A 64 5.41 6.82 0.85
C GLY A 64 6.29 7.36 1.97
N ARG A 65 5.88 7.23 3.24
CA ARG A 65 6.61 7.76 4.39
C ARG A 65 7.90 7.00 4.69
N GLU A 66 8.85 7.73 5.27
CA GLU A 66 10.05 7.14 5.84
C GLU A 66 9.75 6.52 7.21
N MET A 67 10.65 5.65 7.68
CA MET A 67 10.47 4.93 8.95
C MET A 67 10.30 5.90 10.13
N ASP A 68 11.11 6.96 10.17
CA ASP A 68 11.08 7.94 11.26
C ASP A 68 9.78 8.73 11.29
N ASP A 69 9.22 9.10 10.13
CA ASP A 69 7.94 9.80 10.03
C ASP A 69 6.80 8.93 10.57
N LEU A 70 6.81 7.64 10.24
CA LEU A 70 5.81 6.69 10.75
C LEU A 70 5.89 6.53 12.27
N LYS A 71 7.11 6.53 12.82
CA LYS A 71 7.36 6.37 14.26
C LYS A 71 6.92 7.56 15.11
N VAL A 72 6.67 8.73 14.52
CA VAL A 72 6.10 9.88 15.23
C VAL A 72 4.65 9.62 15.66
N ILE A 73 3.94 8.72 14.98
CA ILE A 73 2.56 8.38 15.31
C ILE A 73 2.52 7.49 16.56
N GLU A 74 1.74 7.91 17.55
CA GLU A 74 1.57 7.17 18.80
C GLU A 74 1.12 5.73 18.56
N GLY A 75 1.77 4.79 19.25
CA GLY A 75 1.49 3.36 19.16
C GLY A 75 2.16 2.64 17.99
N VAL A 76 2.78 3.36 17.04
CA VAL A 76 3.53 2.73 15.94
C VAL A 76 4.80 2.08 16.47
N THR A 77 4.88 0.75 16.33
CA THR A 77 6.04 -0.06 16.68
C THR A 77 6.88 -0.39 15.45
N ASP A 78 8.09 -0.92 15.66
CA ASP A 78 8.92 -1.45 14.56
C ASP A 78 8.17 -2.52 13.73
N SER A 79 7.32 -3.33 14.36
CA SER A 79 6.49 -4.32 13.67
C SER A 79 5.42 -3.68 12.77
N ALA A 80 4.80 -2.58 13.21
CA ALA A 80 3.88 -1.81 12.38
C ALA A 80 4.60 -1.17 11.18
N VAL A 81 5.77 -0.57 11.41
CA VAL A 81 6.60 -0.01 10.33
C VAL A 81 6.98 -1.10 9.33
N ALA A 82 7.45 -2.26 9.80
CA ALA A 82 7.81 -3.38 8.93
C ALA A 82 6.62 -3.89 8.11
N MET A 83 5.42 -3.97 8.70
CA MET A 83 4.19 -4.34 7.98
C MET A 83 3.88 -3.35 6.85
N ILE A 84 3.92 -2.04 7.13
CA ILE A 84 3.68 -0.98 6.13
C ILE A 84 4.71 -1.07 4.99
N MET A 85 5.99 -1.24 5.33
CA MET A 85 7.06 -1.40 4.34
C MET A 85 6.90 -2.66 3.50
N CYS A 86 6.46 -3.77 4.09
CA CYS A 86 6.19 -5.02 3.39
C CYS A 86 5.07 -4.87 2.34
N VAL A 87 4.00 -4.15 2.70
CA VAL A 87 2.91 -3.83 1.76
C VAL A 87 3.41 -2.97 0.61
N LYS A 88 4.20 -1.91 0.90
CA LYS A 88 4.82 -1.07 -0.14
C LYS A 88 5.68 -1.88 -1.11
N GLU A 89 6.59 -2.69 -0.58
CA GLU A 89 7.49 -3.52 -1.38
C GLU A 89 6.72 -4.53 -2.24
N THR A 90 5.61 -5.08 -1.72
CA THR A 90 4.73 -5.97 -2.50
C THR A 90 4.15 -5.24 -3.71
N LEU A 91 3.64 -4.02 -3.53
CA LEU A 91 3.12 -3.21 -4.63
C LEU A 91 4.22 -2.87 -5.65
N GLU A 92 5.40 -2.47 -5.18
CA GLU A 92 6.54 -2.17 -6.07
C GLU A 92 6.97 -3.39 -6.88
N ARG A 93 6.97 -4.59 -6.28
CA ARG A 93 7.32 -5.84 -6.97
C ARG A 93 6.32 -6.19 -8.06
N VAL A 94 5.03 -6.14 -7.76
CA VAL A 94 3.97 -6.42 -8.74
C VAL A 94 4.09 -5.50 -9.96
N LEU A 95 4.31 -4.20 -9.72
CA LEU A 95 4.49 -3.23 -10.81
C LEU A 95 5.78 -3.48 -11.59
N ARG A 96 6.88 -3.82 -10.90
CA ARG A 96 8.15 -4.17 -11.54
C ARG A 96 8.07 -5.44 -12.37
N GLU A 97 7.30 -6.44 -11.93
CA GLU A 97 7.05 -7.68 -12.68
C GLU A 97 6.29 -7.38 -13.97
N LYS A 98 5.22 -6.59 -13.90
CA LYS A 98 4.48 -6.10 -15.09
C LYS A 98 5.39 -5.39 -16.09
N LEU A 99 6.33 -4.58 -15.61
CA LEU A 99 7.32 -3.89 -16.45
C LEU A 99 8.37 -4.83 -17.08
N LYS A 100 8.62 -6.01 -16.50
CA LYS A 100 9.56 -7.00 -17.04
C LYS A 100 8.92 -7.94 -18.06
N SER A 101 7.63 -8.23 -17.91
CA SER A 101 6.94 -9.24 -18.73
C SER A 101 6.54 -8.74 -20.12
N GLU A 102 6.48 -7.43 -20.32
CA GLU A 102 6.05 -6.84 -21.58
C GLU A 102 7.08 -5.82 -22.08
N PRO A 103 7.35 -5.73 -23.39
CA PRO A 103 8.03 -4.56 -23.93
C PRO A 103 7.25 -3.32 -23.48
N ILE A 104 7.94 -2.35 -22.86
CA ILE A 104 7.32 -1.08 -22.48
C ILE A 104 6.99 -0.33 -23.78
N MET A 105 5.82 -0.62 -24.34
CA MET A 105 5.29 0.04 -25.54
C MET A 105 4.56 1.33 -25.16
N ASP A 106 4.15 1.45 -23.89
CA ASP A 106 3.42 2.60 -23.35
C ASP A 106 4.07 3.11 -22.05
N LEU A 107 4.27 4.43 -21.97
CA LEU A 107 4.83 5.12 -20.80
C LEU A 107 3.90 5.05 -19.58
N GLN A 108 2.63 4.72 -19.75
CA GLN A 108 1.66 4.68 -18.65
C GLN A 108 2.09 3.72 -17.53
N GLY A 109 2.54 2.50 -17.85
CA GLY A 109 2.99 1.54 -16.84
C GLY A 109 4.24 2.01 -16.08
N LEU A 110 5.12 2.76 -16.74
CA LEU A 110 6.28 3.36 -16.10
C LEU A 110 5.85 4.48 -15.13
N VAL A 111 4.90 5.32 -15.53
CA VAL A 111 4.34 6.37 -14.66
C VAL A 111 3.66 5.78 -13.43
N GLU A 112 2.89 4.69 -13.59
CA GLU A 112 2.27 3.96 -12.48
C GLU A 112 3.31 3.45 -11.49
N TYR A 113 4.38 2.81 -11.98
CA TYR A 113 5.49 2.35 -11.14
C TYR A 113 6.20 3.49 -10.42
N LEU A 114 6.50 4.59 -11.11
CA LEU A 114 7.17 5.74 -10.50
C LEU A 114 6.28 6.42 -9.45
N ASN A 115 4.97 6.52 -9.69
CA ASN A 115 4.03 7.06 -8.70
C ASN A 115 4.01 6.25 -7.41
N VAL A 116 4.00 4.92 -7.51
CA VAL A 116 4.04 4.05 -6.31
C VAL A 116 5.42 4.08 -5.64
N SER A 117 6.49 4.04 -6.43
CA SER A 117 7.85 3.91 -5.87
C SER A 117 8.37 5.21 -5.26
N ILE A 118 8.05 6.37 -5.85
CA ILE A 118 8.56 7.68 -5.41
C ILE A 118 7.53 8.81 -5.39
N GLY A 119 6.37 8.67 -6.03
CA GLY A 119 5.40 9.78 -6.20
C GLY A 119 4.82 10.33 -4.89
N HIS A 120 4.95 9.60 -3.78
CA HIS A 120 4.52 10.04 -2.45
C HIS A 120 5.66 10.21 -1.45
N SER A 121 6.92 10.09 -1.90
CA SER A 121 8.09 10.37 -1.07
C SER A 121 8.27 11.88 -0.89
N GLU A 122 8.63 12.30 0.31
CA GLU A 122 9.03 13.69 0.60
C GLU A 122 10.53 13.94 0.43
N ARG A 123 11.30 12.87 0.16
CA ARG A 123 12.72 12.96 -0.11
C ARG A 123 12.98 12.99 -1.61
N GLU A 124 14.01 13.74 -2.00
CA GLU A 124 14.49 13.74 -3.37
C GLU A 124 15.00 12.33 -3.74
N CYS A 125 14.47 11.78 -4.83
CA CYS A 125 14.77 10.44 -5.29
C CYS A 125 15.20 10.49 -6.76
N VAL A 126 16.42 10.03 -7.06
CA VAL A 126 16.90 9.87 -8.44
C VAL A 126 16.79 8.40 -8.83
N LYS A 127 16.05 8.10 -9.90
CA LYS A 127 16.01 6.76 -10.51
C LYS A 127 16.54 6.83 -11.95
N ILE A 128 17.47 5.93 -12.28
CA ILE A 128 18.02 5.79 -13.63
C ILE A 128 17.26 4.69 -14.35
N LEU A 129 16.76 5.01 -15.55
CA LEU A 129 16.01 4.07 -16.38
C LEU A 129 16.79 3.73 -17.65
N TYR A 130 17.05 2.45 -17.86
CA TYR A 130 17.66 1.95 -19.09
C TYR A 130 16.56 1.44 -20.01
N LEU A 131 16.22 2.24 -21.02
CA LEU A 131 15.26 1.86 -22.03
C LEU A 131 15.99 1.27 -23.24
N ASN A 132 15.52 0.12 -23.71
CA ASN A 132 15.99 -0.45 -24.97
C ASN A 132 14.90 -0.27 -26.03
N LYS A 133 15.31 -0.05 -27.28
CA LYS A 133 14.36 0.10 -28.40
C LYS A 133 13.65 -1.24 -28.60
N PRO A 134 12.31 -1.29 -28.73
CA PRO A 134 11.64 -2.54 -29.04
C PRO A 134 12.18 -3.05 -30.39
N GLN A 135 12.67 -4.29 -30.43
CA GLN A 135 12.90 -4.97 -31.69
C GLN A 135 11.52 -5.22 -32.30
N LEU A 136 11.16 -4.44 -33.33
CA LEU A 136 10.05 -4.82 -34.21
C LEU A 136 10.46 -6.15 -34.83
N GLY A 137 9.97 -7.26 -34.28
CA GLY A 137 10.05 -8.55 -34.92
C GLY A 137 9.29 -8.46 -36.24
N ILE A 138 10.01 -8.35 -37.35
CA ILE A 138 9.44 -8.52 -38.68
C ILE A 138 8.93 -9.96 -38.72
N ARG A 139 7.62 -10.15 -38.57
CA ARG A 139 6.96 -11.41 -38.92
C ARG A 139 6.94 -11.49 -40.44
N SER A 140 7.94 -12.16 -41.02
CA SER A 140 7.87 -12.65 -42.39
C SER A 140 6.76 -13.70 -42.48
N GLN A 141 5.87 -13.52 -43.46
CA GLN A 141 4.84 -14.50 -43.86
C GLN A 141 5.48 -15.78 -44.39
#